data_AF-A0A1I1DT37-F1
#
_entry.id   AF-A0A1I1DT37-F1
#
_cell.length_a   1.000
_cell.length_b   1.000
_cell.length_c   1.000
_cell.angle_alpha   90.00
_cell.angle_beta   90.00
_cell.angle_gamma   90.00
#
_symmetry.space_group_name_H-M   'P 1'
#
loop_
_entity.id
_entity.type
_entity.pdbx_description
1 polymer ?
#
loop_
_entity_poly.entity_id
_entity_poly.type
_entity_poly.pdbx_seq_one_letter_code
_entity_poly.pdbx_strand_id
1 'polypeptide(L)'
;MKKLFLLCLVLGLSSASFARLNPTISLMSPMDRHSLFVAMVESADAYQAAKHTKKAKEFYRAALEVYPIGDQAHVVAQKLGIDLDDEETFQQFLSTGDDAFKNKKYNTALAMYLMALELNQPLDLYKKIYQTYYALGDTERANFYQSILSNDMKNDIDNNMDDPSIIDADYTELAYESIADIDQPVPYNDHKKEELIQAFDDLI
;
A
#
# COMPACT_ATOMS: atom_id res chain seq x y z
N MET A 1 0.56 35.03 -4.06
CA MET A 1 -0.05 34.06 -5.00
C MET A 1 -1.21 33.39 -4.28
N LYS A 2 -2.40 33.97 -4.44
CA LYS A 2 -3.69 33.51 -3.94
C LYS A 2 -4.42 32.90 -5.13
N LYS A 3 -4.81 31.63 -5.05
CA LYS A 3 -5.85 30.90 -5.84
C LYS A 3 -5.56 29.38 -5.75
N LEU A 4 -5.80 28.79 -4.58
CA LEU A 4 -6.01 27.35 -4.45
C LEU A 4 -6.93 27.07 -3.24
N PHE A 5 -7.97 27.89 -3.15
CA PHE A 5 -8.96 27.86 -2.08
C PHE A 5 -10.35 28.07 -2.70
N LEU A 6 -10.76 27.15 -3.59
CA LEU A 6 -12.14 26.84 -3.97
C LEU A 6 -12.14 25.85 -5.16
N LEU A 7 -12.22 24.54 -4.88
CA LEU A 7 -13.07 23.62 -5.63
C LEU A 7 -13.19 22.27 -4.90
N CYS A 8 -14.02 22.22 -3.86
CA CYS A 8 -14.59 20.97 -3.32
C CYS A 8 -16.01 21.27 -2.80
N LEU A 9 -16.77 22.00 -3.63
CA LEU A 9 -18.16 22.34 -3.37
C LEU A 9 -19.04 21.35 -4.14
N VAL A 10 -19.86 20.60 -3.41
CA VAL A 10 -21.08 19.93 -3.89
C VAL A 10 -20.86 18.79 -4.89
N LEU A 11 -20.47 17.63 -4.39
CA LEU A 11 -21.08 16.38 -4.87
C LEU A 11 -21.45 15.58 -3.63
N GLY A 12 -22.75 15.34 -3.45
CA GLY A 12 -23.22 14.34 -2.49
C GLY A 12 -22.63 13.00 -2.92
N LEU A 13 -21.47 12.65 -2.37
CA LEU A 13 -20.84 11.35 -2.52
C LEU A 13 -21.78 10.35 -1.83
N SER A 14 -22.77 9.90 -2.59
CA SER A 14 -23.53 8.70 -2.27
C SER A 14 -22.54 7.54 -2.14
N SER A 15 -22.92 6.48 -1.44
CA SER A 15 -22.17 5.22 -1.38
C SER A 15 -21.76 4.67 -2.75
N ALA A 16 -22.43 5.09 -3.84
CA ALA A 16 -22.09 4.72 -5.21
C ALA A 16 -20.78 5.35 -5.74
N SER A 17 -20.35 6.51 -5.22
CA SER A 17 -19.08 7.12 -5.62
C SER A 17 -17.87 6.42 -5.00
N PHE A 18 -18.05 5.81 -3.82
CA PHE A 18 -17.02 5.05 -3.12
C PHE A 18 -16.70 3.71 -3.79
N ALA A 19 -17.71 3.02 -4.35
CA ALA A 19 -17.50 1.81 -5.14
C ALA A 19 -16.62 2.03 -6.38
N ARG A 20 -16.55 3.27 -6.89
CA ARG A 20 -15.66 3.64 -8.01
C ARG A 20 -14.22 3.89 -7.58
N LEU A 21 -13.96 4.23 -6.32
CA LEU A 21 -12.61 4.51 -5.84
C LEU A 21 -11.80 3.25 -5.61
N ASN A 22 -12.44 2.14 -5.24
CA ASN A 22 -11.77 0.88 -4.90
C ASN A 22 -10.76 0.39 -5.97
N PRO A 23 -11.09 0.31 -7.28
CA PRO A 23 -10.10 -0.09 -8.28
C PRO A 23 -8.94 0.91 -8.40
N THR A 24 -9.20 2.21 -8.28
CA THR A 24 -8.17 3.26 -8.38
C THR A 24 -7.25 3.28 -7.17
N ILE A 25 -7.80 3.19 -5.95
CA ILE A 25 -7.05 3.14 -4.69
C ILE A 25 -6.10 1.94 -4.68
N SER A 26 -6.53 0.81 -5.24
CA SER A 26 -5.70 -0.40 -5.30
C SER A 26 -4.44 -0.24 -6.17
N LEU A 27 -4.34 0.82 -6.98
CA LEU A 27 -3.18 1.12 -7.82
C LEU A 27 -2.34 2.30 -7.28
N MET A 28 -2.80 2.98 -6.24
CA MET A 28 -2.09 4.13 -5.66
C MET A 28 -0.90 3.66 -4.82
N SER A 29 0.18 4.45 -4.86
CA SER A 29 1.28 4.25 -3.92
C SER A 29 0.85 4.61 -2.49
N PRO A 30 1.52 4.09 -1.43
CA PRO A 30 1.24 4.50 -0.06
C PRO A 30 1.28 6.02 0.15
N MET A 31 2.23 6.71 -0.49
CA MET A 31 2.35 8.18 -0.43
C MET A 31 1.11 8.89 -1.02
N ASP A 32 0.61 8.41 -2.16
CA ASP A 32 -0.58 8.99 -2.79
C ASP A 32 -1.83 8.71 -1.95
N ARG A 33 -1.94 7.50 -1.38
CA ARG A 33 -3.02 7.14 -0.45
C ARG A 33 -2.99 8.01 0.80
N HIS A 34 -1.80 8.23 1.38
CA HIS A 34 -1.62 9.12 2.53
C HIS A 34 -1.99 10.58 2.20
N SER A 35 -1.58 11.08 1.03
CA SER A 35 -1.92 12.44 0.59
C SER A 35 -3.42 12.62 0.42
N LEU A 36 -4.10 11.62 -0.16
CA LEU A 36 -5.55 11.61 -0.31
C LEU A 36 -6.25 11.52 1.06
N PHE A 37 -5.73 10.70 1.97
CA PHE A 37 -6.20 10.63 3.36
C PHE A 37 -6.15 12.01 4.03
N VAL A 38 -5.02 12.73 3.95
CA VAL A 38 -4.87 14.06 4.55
C VAL A 38 -5.92 15.03 4.01
N ALA A 39 -6.12 15.07 2.69
CA ALA A 39 -7.12 15.93 2.07
C ALA A 39 -8.56 15.60 2.51
N MET A 40 -8.87 14.30 2.70
CA MET A 40 -10.16 13.86 3.22
C MET A 40 -10.36 14.25 4.68
N VAL A 41 -9.32 14.15 5.52
CA VAL A 41 -9.37 14.57 6.93
C VAL A 41 -9.57 16.08 7.05
N GLU A 42 -8.85 16.89 6.26
CA GLU A 42 -9.04 18.35 6.22
C GLU A 42 -10.47 18.73 5.83
N SER A 43 -11.03 18.04 4.83
CA SER A 43 -12.41 18.22 4.40
C SER A 43 -13.40 17.83 5.51
N ALA A 44 -13.16 16.71 6.20
CA ALA A 44 -13.98 16.27 7.32
C ALA A 44 -13.97 17.28 8.48
N ASP A 45 -12.78 17.78 8.85
CA ASP A 45 -12.59 18.77 9.89
C ASP A 45 -13.32 20.09 9.55
N ALA A 46 -13.28 20.51 8.29
CA ALA A 46 -14.02 21.68 7.80
C ALA A 46 -15.56 21.49 7.91
N TYR A 47 -16.08 20.32 7.51
CA TYR A 47 -17.50 20.01 7.68
C TYR A 47 -17.91 19.94 9.15
N GLN A 48 -17.05 19.39 10.01
CA GLN A 48 -17.30 19.30 11.44
C GLN A 48 -17.35 20.70 12.07
N ALA A 49 -16.42 21.59 11.73
CA ALA A 49 -16.42 22.99 12.18
C ALA A 49 -17.69 23.74 11.74
N ALA A 50 -18.21 23.42 10.55
CA ALA A 50 -19.47 23.93 10.02
C ALA A 50 -20.73 23.24 10.61
N LYS A 51 -20.59 22.36 11.61
CA LYS A 51 -21.67 21.56 12.23
C LYS A 51 -22.39 20.61 11.26
N HIS A 52 -21.79 20.29 10.12
CA HIS A 52 -22.27 19.28 9.18
C HIS A 52 -21.76 17.88 9.55
N THR A 53 -22.09 17.42 10.76
CA THR A 53 -21.52 16.21 11.36
C THR A 53 -21.71 14.94 10.53
N LYS A 54 -22.86 14.78 9.83
CA LYS A 54 -23.07 13.61 8.96
C LYS A 54 -22.01 13.55 7.85
N LYS A 55 -21.77 14.67 7.16
CA LYS A 55 -20.78 14.76 6.09
C LYS A 55 -19.35 14.58 6.62
N ALA A 56 -19.05 15.18 7.77
CA ALA A 56 -17.74 14.99 8.41
C ALA A 56 -17.45 13.50 8.65
N LYS A 57 -18.42 12.74 9.18
CA LYS A 57 -18.28 11.29 9.38
C LYS A 57 -18.12 10.51 8.08
N GLU A 58 -18.76 10.94 6.99
CA GLU A 58 -18.57 10.31 5.67
C GLU A 58 -17.12 10.50 5.19
N PHE A 59 -16.56 11.70 5.30
CA PHE A 59 -15.16 11.96 4.92
C PHE A 59 -14.13 11.28 5.84
N TYR A 60 -14.35 11.22 7.15
CA TYR A 60 -13.44 10.47 8.04
C TYR A 60 -13.42 8.98 7.72
N ARG A 61 -14.58 8.37 7.41
CA ARG A 61 -14.63 6.96 7.01
C ARG A 61 -13.91 6.72 5.70
N ALA A 62 -14.13 7.60 4.72
CA ALA A 62 -13.43 7.58 3.45
C ALA A 62 -11.90 7.65 3.63
N ALA A 63 -11.44 8.52 4.52
CA ALA A 63 -10.02 8.63 4.83
C ALA A 63 -9.47 7.28 5.33
N LEU A 64 -10.13 6.66 6.32
CA LEU A 64 -9.71 5.36 6.85
C LEU A 64 -9.75 4.24 5.79
N GLU A 65 -10.70 4.24 4.86
CA GLU A 65 -10.69 3.26 3.75
C GLU A 65 -9.48 3.43 2.82
N VAL A 66 -9.04 4.67 2.61
CA VAL A 66 -7.89 4.99 1.76
C VAL A 66 -6.57 4.70 2.47
N TYR A 67 -6.44 5.00 3.76
CA TYR A 67 -5.19 4.86 4.48
C TYR A 67 -5.46 4.60 5.98
N PRO A 68 -5.71 3.33 6.37
CA PRO A 68 -6.07 2.94 7.74
C PRO A 68 -4.86 2.76 8.67
N ILE A 69 -3.75 3.45 8.46
CA ILE A 69 -2.50 3.18 9.19
C ILE A 69 -1.85 4.45 9.73
N GLY A 70 -1.05 4.28 10.79
CA GLY A 70 -0.30 5.36 11.46
C GLY A 70 -1.14 6.23 12.40
N ASP A 71 -0.44 7.07 13.17
CA ASP A 71 -1.04 7.86 14.27
C ASP A 71 -2.24 8.71 13.84
N GLN A 72 -2.18 9.30 12.64
CA GLN A 72 -3.28 10.13 12.15
C GLN A 72 -4.54 9.31 11.86
N ALA A 73 -4.41 8.08 11.35
CA ALA A 73 -5.54 7.19 11.15
C ALA A 73 -6.18 6.80 12.48
N HIS A 74 -5.37 6.47 13.49
CA HIS A 74 -5.85 6.22 14.86
C HIS A 74 -6.60 7.42 15.46
N VAL A 75 -6.12 8.64 15.25
CA VAL A 75 -6.84 9.86 15.66
C VAL A 75 -8.19 10.00 14.94
N VAL A 76 -8.25 9.72 13.64
CA VAL A 76 -9.50 9.76 12.87
C VAL A 76 -10.48 8.66 13.33
N ALA A 77 -9.98 7.46 13.61
CA ALA A 77 -10.75 6.35 14.14
C ALA A 77 -11.36 6.71 15.50
N GLN A 78 -10.59 7.35 16.39
CA GLN A 78 -11.08 7.86 17.67
C GLN A 78 -12.21 8.88 17.49
N LYS A 79 -12.11 9.81 16.52
CA LYS A 79 -13.19 10.77 16.19
C LYS A 79 -14.48 10.05 15.76
N LEU A 80 -14.37 8.84 15.22
CA LEU A 80 -15.50 8.01 14.79
C LEU A 80 -15.97 6.99 15.85
N GLY A 81 -15.20 6.77 16.91
CA GLY A 81 -15.42 5.69 17.87
C GLY A 81 -15.15 4.30 17.27
N ILE A 82 -14.18 4.22 16.36
CA ILE A 82 -13.70 2.99 15.75
C ILE A 82 -12.37 2.63 16.43
N ASP A 83 -12.16 1.35 16.70
CA ASP A 83 -10.87 0.81 17.12
C ASP A 83 -10.17 0.26 15.87
N LEU A 84 -8.94 0.73 15.59
CA LEU A 84 -8.14 0.19 14.50
C LEU A 84 -7.20 -0.86 15.09
N ASP A 85 -7.32 -2.08 14.60
CA ASP A 85 -6.37 -3.14 14.90
C ASP A 85 -5.32 -3.17 13.78
N ASP A 86 -4.11 -2.74 14.10
CA ASP A 86 -2.99 -2.70 13.16
C ASP A 86 -2.61 -4.11 12.69
N GLU A 87 -2.80 -5.16 13.52
CA GLU A 87 -2.54 -6.55 13.12
C GLU A 87 -3.62 -7.03 12.14
N GLU A 88 -4.90 -6.78 12.42
CA GLU A 88 -5.99 -7.10 11.48
C GLU A 88 -5.78 -6.36 10.14
N THR A 89 -5.41 -5.08 10.21
CA THR A 89 -5.14 -4.24 9.04
C THR A 89 -3.94 -4.76 8.24
N PHE A 90 -2.87 -5.18 8.92
CA PHE A 90 -1.71 -5.81 8.30
C PHE A 90 -2.09 -7.10 7.56
N GLN A 91 -2.83 -8.00 8.21
CA GLN A 91 -3.28 -9.26 7.62
C GLN A 91 -4.20 -9.02 6.41
N GLN A 92 -5.04 -7.98 6.46
CA GLN A 92 -5.90 -7.60 5.33
C GLN A 92 -5.07 -7.16 4.12
N PHE A 93 -4.06 -6.31 4.31
CA PHE A 93 -3.18 -5.90 3.22
C PHE A 93 -2.38 -7.07 2.66
N LEU A 94 -1.86 -7.94 3.52
CA LEU A 94 -1.12 -9.12 3.10
C LEU A 94 -1.99 -10.05 2.24
N SER A 95 -3.20 -10.38 2.73
CA SER A 95 -4.15 -11.24 2.02
C SER A 95 -4.59 -10.64 0.67
N THR A 96 -4.89 -9.34 0.65
CA THR A 96 -5.28 -8.63 -0.58
C THR A 96 -4.12 -8.59 -1.59
N GLY A 97 -2.89 -8.38 -1.10
CA GLY A 97 -1.68 -8.42 -1.92
C GLY A 97 -1.44 -9.81 -2.52
N ASP A 98 -1.58 -10.86 -1.72
CA ASP A 98 -1.43 -12.26 -2.13
C ASP A 98 -2.44 -12.63 -3.22
N ASP A 99 -3.71 -12.26 -3.03
CA ASP A 99 -4.75 -12.49 -4.03
C ASP A 99 -4.50 -11.70 -5.31
N ALA A 100 -4.08 -10.43 -5.21
CA ALA A 100 -3.72 -9.65 -6.38
C ALA A 100 -2.54 -10.26 -7.14
N PHE A 101 -1.52 -10.75 -6.43
CA PHE A 101 -0.34 -11.38 -7.02
C PHE A 101 -0.72 -12.67 -7.77
N LYS A 102 -1.51 -13.56 -7.13
CA LYS A 102 -2.03 -14.79 -7.76
C LYS A 102 -2.81 -14.50 -9.04
N ASN A 103 -3.55 -13.39 -9.05
CA ASN A 103 -4.32 -12.93 -10.20
C ASN A 103 -3.51 -12.08 -11.20
N LYS A 104 -2.17 -12.05 -11.09
CA LYS A 104 -1.23 -11.29 -11.95
C LYS A 104 -1.48 -9.78 -11.96
N LYS A 105 -2.14 -9.24 -10.95
CA LYS A 105 -2.37 -7.81 -10.75
C LYS A 105 -1.20 -7.21 -9.95
N TYR A 106 0.01 -7.27 -10.52
CA TYR A 106 1.24 -7.00 -9.78
C TYR A 106 1.34 -5.57 -9.22
N ASN A 107 0.83 -4.55 -9.91
CA ASN A 107 0.79 -3.19 -9.36
C ASN A 107 -0.07 -3.10 -8.09
N THR A 108 -1.21 -3.80 -8.08
CA THR A 108 -2.06 -3.87 -6.88
C THR A 108 -1.41 -4.67 -5.77
N ALA A 109 -0.80 -5.81 -6.10
CA ALA A 109 -0.05 -6.59 -5.13
C ALA A 109 1.04 -5.75 -4.46
N LEU A 110 1.81 -5.01 -5.27
CA LEU A 110 2.87 -4.14 -4.79
C LEU A 110 2.35 -3.05 -3.86
N ALA A 111 1.29 -2.35 -4.26
CA ALA A 111 0.68 -1.31 -3.43
C ALA A 111 0.25 -1.87 -2.06
N MET A 112 -0.38 -3.04 -2.03
CA MET A 112 -0.82 -3.66 -0.78
C MET A 112 0.34 -4.16 0.09
N TYR A 113 1.37 -4.77 -0.51
CA TYR A 113 2.56 -5.19 0.26
C TYR A 113 3.33 -4.00 0.84
N LEU A 114 3.41 -2.89 0.12
CA LEU A 114 4.04 -1.67 0.65
C LEU A 114 3.22 -1.07 1.80
N MET A 115 1.89 -1.10 1.73
CA MET A 115 1.02 -0.71 2.85
C MET A 115 1.22 -1.63 4.07
N ALA A 116 1.34 -2.94 3.86
CA ALA A 116 1.65 -3.89 4.94
C ALA A 116 3.05 -3.61 5.54
N LEU A 117 4.02 -3.21 4.70
CA LEU A 117 5.39 -2.93 5.13
C LEU A 117 5.47 -1.72 6.07
N GLU A 118 4.60 -0.73 5.90
CA GLU A 118 4.51 0.44 6.78
C GLU A 118 4.00 0.10 8.19
N LEU A 119 3.25 -1.00 8.34
CA LEU A 119 2.78 -1.50 9.64
C LEU A 119 3.79 -2.43 10.30
N ASN A 120 4.34 -3.37 9.53
CA ASN A 120 5.24 -4.38 10.03
C ASN A 120 6.25 -4.78 8.94
N GLN A 121 7.48 -5.08 9.34
CA GLN A 121 8.61 -5.36 8.44
C GLN A 121 9.11 -6.81 8.55
N PRO A 122 8.25 -7.85 8.40
CA PRO A 122 8.72 -9.22 8.45
C PRO A 122 9.53 -9.56 7.19
N LEU A 123 10.54 -10.42 7.35
CA LEU A 123 11.44 -10.83 6.27
C LEU A 123 10.70 -11.37 5.04
N ASP A 124 9.65 -12.18 5.25
CA ASP A 124 8.82 -12.75 4.19
C ASP A 124 8.10 -11.68 3.34
N LEU A 125 7.83 -10.49 3.90
CA LEU A 125 7.20 -9.40 3.15
C LEU A 125 8.18 -8.75 2.18
N TYR A 126 9.45 -8.57 2.58
CA TYR A 126 10.50 -8.13 1.66
C TYR A 126 10.67 -9.09 0.48
N LYS A 127 10.55 -10.41 0.72
CA LYS A 127 10.55 -11.43 -0.34
C LYS A 127 9.37 -11.27 -1.30
N LYS A 128 8.15 -11.05 -0.79
CA LYS A 128 6.95 -10.80 -1.62
C LYS A 128 7.09 -9.53 -2.46
N ILE A 129 7.65 -8.46 -1.89
CA ILE A 129 7.90 -7.19 -2.60
C ILE A 129 8.94 -7.40 -3.72
N TYR A 130 10.06 -8.07 -3.41
CA TYR A 130 11.06 -8.46 -4.39
C TYR A 130 10.45 -9.21 -5.58
N GLN A 131 9.69 -10.28 -5.31
CA GLN A 131 9.03 -11.10 -6.33
C GLN A 131 8.07 -10.27 -7.19
N THR A 132 7.39 -9.28 -6.59
CA THR A 132 6.45 -8.42 -7.30
C THR A 132 7.16 -7.42 -8.22
N TYR A 133 8.25 -6.79 -7.77
CA TYR A 133 9.06 -5.94 -8.66
C TYR A 133 9.68 -6.73 -9.81
N TYR A 134 10.15 -7.94 -9.55
CA TYR A 134 10.67 -8.82 -10.61
C TYR A 134 9.59 -9.16 -11.64
N ALA A 135 8.38 -9.53 -11.20
CA ALA A 135 7.25 -9.80 -12.10
C ALA A 135 6.80 -8.57 -12.91
N LEU A 136 7.02 -7.35 -12.39
CA LEU A 136 6.81 -6.09 -13.10
C LEU A 136 7.96 -5.75 -14.08
N GLY A 137 9.07 -6.48 -14.06
CA GLY A 137 10.27 -6.18 -14.84
C GLY A 137 11.13 -5.05 -14.27
N ASP A 138 10.85 -4.58 -13.06
CA ASP A 138 11.62 -3.54 -12.37
C ASP A 138 12.78 -4.18 -11.60
N THR A 139 13.81 -4.55 -12.34
CA THR A 139 14.96 -5.29 -11.79
C THR A 139 15.81 -4.45 -10.83
N GLU A 140 15.83 -3.13 -10.99
CA GLU A 140 16.57 -2.24 -10.10
C GLU A 140 15.98 -2.29 -8.68
N ARG A 141 14.67 -2.09 -8.55
CA ARG A 141 13.99 -2.18 -7.26
C ARG A 141 13.99 -3.59 -6.72
N ALA A 142 13.82 -4.61 -7.57
CA ALA A 142 13.95 -6.00 -7.15
C ALA A 142 15.31 -6.25 -6.47
N ASN A 143 16.42 -5.84 -7.12
CA ASN A 143 17.77 -6.03 -6.56
C ASN A 143 17.98 -5.28 -5.24
N PHE A 144 17.37 -4.10 -5.07
CA PHE A 144 17.37 -3.39 -3.79
C PHE A 144 16.75 -4.24 -2.68
N TYR A 145 15.54 -4.77 -2.87
CA TYR A 145 14.89 -5.61 -1.86
C TYR A 145 15.59 -6.94 -1.65
N GLN A 146 16.21 -7.51 -2.69
CA GLN A 146 17.06 -8.69 -2.56
C GLN A 146 18.30 -8.44 -1.69
N SER A 147 18.88 -7.23 -1.75
CA SER A 147 20.03 -6.87 -0.91
C SER A 147 19.66 -6.77 0.58
N ILE A 148 18.45 -6.32 0.90
CA ILE A 148 17.92 -6.28 2.28
C ILE A 148 17.84 -7.70 2.83
N LEU A 149 17.19 -8.62 2.09
CA LEU A 149 17.09 -10.03 2.46
C LEU A 149 18.48 -10.64 2.72
N SER A 150 19.46 -10.35 1.86
CA SER A 150 20.82 -10.89 1.97
C SER A 150 21.57 -10.35 3.19
N ASN A 151 21.39 -9.08 3.54
CA ASN A 151 22.07 -8.43 4.66
C ASN A 151 21.48 -8.88 6.00
N ASP A 152 20.16 -9.00 6.11
CA ASP A 152 19.50 -9.49 7.32
C ASP A 152 19.88 -10.96 7.58
N MET A 153 19.89 -11.79 6.53
CA MET A 153 20.36 -13.18 6.64
C MET A 153 21.83 -13.29 7.07
N LYS A 154 22.69 -12.38 6.60
CA LYS A 154 24.10 -12.34 7.02
C LYS A 154 24.23 -11.96 8.50
N ASN A 155 23.45 -10.99 8.97
CA ASN A 155 23.44 -10.60 10.37
C ASN A 155 22.93 -11.74 11.27
N ASP A 156 21.93 -12.51 10.83
CA ASP A 156 21.42 -13.66 11.57
C ASP A 156 22.46 -14.79 11.66
N ILE A 157 23.23 -15.04 10.60
CA ILE A 157 24.33 -16.02 10.59
C ILE A 157 25.47 -15.57 11.49
N ASP A 158 25.89 -14.30 11.40
CA ASP A 158 26.99 -13.75 12.21
C ASP A 158 26.62 -13.68 13.71
N ASN A 159 25.33 -13.52 14.03
CA ASN A 159 24.82 -13.50 15.42
C ASN A 159 24.51 -14.88 16.00
N ASN A 160 24.37 -15.94 15.19
CA ASN A 160 24.13 -17.33 15.62
C ASN A 160 25.37 -18.25 15.46
N MET A 161 26.57 -17.68 15.38
CA MET A 161 27.84 -18.41 15.20
C MET A 161 28.23 -19.42 16.33
N ASP A 162 27.40 -19.65 17.34
CA ASP A 162 27.64 -20.66 18.38
C ASP A 162 27.06 -22.06 18.05
N ASP A 163 26.32 -22.24 16.94
CA ASP A 163 25.81 -23.56 16.51
C ASP A 163 26.12 -23.87 15.02
N PRO A 164 27.13 -24.72 14.72
CA PRO A 164 27.52 -25.06 13.34
C PRO A 164 26.51 -25.93 12.58
N SER A 165 25.39 -26.34 13.19
CA SER A 165 24.41 -27.23 12.55
C SER A 165 23.41 -26.52 11.62
N ILE A 166 23.42 -25.19 11.55
CA ILE A 166 22.45 -24.39 10.76
C ILE A 166 22.95 -24.06 9.34
N ILE A 167 24.08 -24.62 8.91
CA ILE A 167 24.50 -24.51 7.50
C ILE A 167 23.86 -25.65 6.71
N ASP A 168 22.56 -25.54 6.44
CA ASP A 168 21.92 -26.41 5.44
C ASP A 168 22.04 -25.76 4.06
N ALA A 169 22.50 -26.54 3.08
CA ALA A 169 22.81 -26.09 1.73
C ALA A 169 21.54 -25.77 0.89
N ASP A 170 20.37 -25.95 1.49
CA ASP A 170 19.04 -25.83 0.86
C ASP A 170 18.61 -24.36 0.62
N TYR A 171 19.22 -23.39 1.33
CA TYR A 171 18.75 -22.00 1.32
C TYR A 171 19.22 -21.17 0.11
N THR A 172 20.26 -21.60 -0.60
CA THR A 172 20.67 -20.99 -1.88
C THR A 172 19.84 -21.45 -3.07
N GLU A 173 19.14 -22.58 -2.98
CA GLU A 173 18.38 -23.18 -4.08
C GLU A 173 16.95 -22.61 -4.16
N LEU A 174 16.32 -22.29 -3.03
CA LEU A 174 14.98 -21.65 -2.96
C LEU A 174 14.90 -20.24 -3.57
N ALA A 175 16.03 -19.54 -3.68
CA ALA A 175 16.08 -18.26 -4.38
C ALA A 175 16.00 -18.43 -5.91
N TYR A 176 16.41 -19.59 -6.45
CA TYR A 176 16.42 -19.89 -7.88
C TYR A 176 15.24 -20.75 -8.33
N GLU A 177 14.70 -21.64 -7.49
CA GLU A 177 13.60 -22.55 -7.87
C GLU A 177 12.25 -21.84 -8.06
N SER A 178 12.01 -20.70 -7.40
CA SER A 178 10.78 -19.89 -7.56
C SER A 178 10.67 -19.20 -8.93
N ILE A 179 11.71 -19.24 -9.76
CA ILE A 179 11.83 -18.45 -11.00
C ILE A 179 11.54 -19.30 -12.25
N ALA A 180 11.37 -20.62 -12.12
CA ALA A 180 11.34 -21.54 -13.26
C ALA A 180 10.07 -21.49 -14.13
N ASP A 181 8.97 -20.86 -13.66
CA ASP A 181 7.65 -20.91 -14.31
C ASP A 181 7.07 -19.53 -14.74
N ILE A 182 7.85 -18.45 -14.66
CA ILE A 182 7.35 -17.11 -15.04
C ILE A 182 7.83 -16.75 -16.45
N ASP A 183 6.91 -16.86 -17.42
CA ASP A 183 7.09 -16.39 -18.79
C ASP A 183 7.53 -14.91 -18.79
N GLN A 184 8.48 -14.59 -19.68
CA GLN A 184 9.28 -13.35 -19.74
C GLN A 184 8.50 -12.04 -19.41
N PRO A 185 9.13 -11.08 -18.70
CA PRO A 185 8.44 -9.90 -18.15
C PRO A 185 7.97 -8.91 -19.23
N VAL A 186 6.79 -8.33 -18.99
CA VAL A 186 6.23 -7.21 -19.76
C VAL A 186 6.80 -5.91 -19.15
N PRO A 187 7.38 -4.99 -19.94
CA PRO A 187 8.03 -3.80 -19.39
C PRO A 187 7.03 -2.86 -18.69
N TYR A 188 7.39 -2.44 -17.47
CA TYR A 188 6.72 -1.38 -16.72
C TYR A 188 6.88 -0.03 -17.46
N ASN A 189 5.76 0.62 -17.79
CA ASN A 189 5.75 1.90 -18.50
C ASN A 189 5.23 3.02 -17.60
N ASP A 190 6.11 3.98 -17.29
CA ASP A 190 5.83 5.18 -16.48
C ASP A 190 4.67 6.05 -17.01
N HIS A 191 4.26 5.88 -18.28
CA HIS A 191 3.12 6.62 -18.86
C HIS A 191 1.78 6.39 -18.14
N LYS A 192 1.62 5.31 -17.36
CA LYS A 192 0.37 5.05 -16.64
C LYS A 192 0.12 6.02 -15.47
N LYS A 193 1.17 6.68 -14.96
CA LYS A 193 1.05 7.65 -13.87
C LYS A 193 0.33 8.93 -14.34
N GLU A 194 0.63 9.39 -15.55
CA GLU A 194 0.04 10.60 -16.12
C GLU A 194 -1.42 10.37 -16.54
N GLU A 195 -1.76 9.19 -17.07
CA GLU A 195 -3.15 8.81 -17.37
C GLU A 195 -4.03 8.75 -16.11
N LEU A 196 -3.48 8.30 -14.96
CA LEU A 196 -4.22 8.22 -13.70
C LEU A 196 -4.46 9.58 -13.05
N ILE A 197 -3.52 10.52 -13.19
CA ILE A 197 -3.68 11.91 -12.75
C ILE A 197 -4.75 12.61 -13.61
N GLN A 198 -4.71 12.43 -14.93
CA GLN A 198 -5.71 12.98 -15.85
C GLN A 198 -7.10 12.39 -15.60
N ALA A 199 -7.20 11.08 -15.36
CA ALA A 199 -8.48 10.44 -15.04
C ALA A 199 -9.08 10.91 -13.70
N PHE A 200 -8.23 11.29 -12.74
CA PHE A 200 -8.68 11.84 -11.46
C PHE A 200 -9.19 13.28 -11.61
N ASP A 201 -8.49 14.11 -12.39
CA ASP A 201 -8.93 15.47 -12.73
C ASP A 201 -10.26 15.47 -13.51
N ASP A 202 -10.50 14.45 -14.34
CA ASP A 202 -11.75 14.28 -15.10
C ASP A 202 -12.93 13.74 -14.25
N LEU A 203 -12.66 13.26 -13.03
CA LEU A 203 -13.64 12.64 -12.11
C LEU A 203 -14.17 13.61 -11.04
N ILE A 204 -13.60 14.81 -10.92
CA ILE A 204 -13.95 15.87 -9.94
C ILE A 204 -14.57 17.07 -10.65
#